data_AF-A0A059LDU6-F1
#
_entry.id   AF-A0A059LDU6-F1
#
_cell.length_a   1.000
_cell.length_b   1.000
_cell.length_c   1.000
_cell.angle_alpha   90.00
_cell.angle_beta   90.00
_cell.angle_gamma   90.00
#
_symmetry.space_group_name_H-M   'P 1'
#
loop_
_entity.id
_entity.type
_entity.pdbx_description
1 polymer ?
#
loop_
_entity_poly.entity_id
_entity_poly.type
_entity_poly.pdbx_seq_one_letter_code
_entity_poly.pdbx_strand_id
1 'polypeptide(L)'
;RRADALDGLGKGSLPPYAAGVGDGWKGIGPAFKQRFLEFDGEGVELDDQAVASWIHSNREALEDADKAPEDAASTDSPDLPSTVSPPLLCGALLQSLQRSLFSSPAFARLLHALTDIPLVARRGSARRFRPGLDYTVAHYGVLTQDPQLDAVLCVVDDAGAAEAEAWASGEVGGYEAYLLADEEEKEKGAADVYRAGDEDESGVLNVSPACNTLSLVLRDEGLMRFVKFVSARAPGSRWDLSMVYEPEPDSDSDEEA
;
A
#
# COMPACT_ATOMS: atom_id res chain seq x y z
N ARG A 1 8.52 -8.09 -7.95
CA ARG A 1 9.52 -8.95 -8.63
C ARG A 1 10.34 -8.25 -9.73
N ARG A 2 9.90 -8.14 -11.00
CA ARG A 2 10.73 -7.55 -12.09
C ARG A 2 11.18 -6.11 -11.82
N ALA A 3 10.30 -5.27 -11.29
CA ALA A 3 10.64 -3.90 -10.87
C ALA A 3 11.68 -3.88 -9.73
N ASP A 4 11.54 -4.75 -8.74
CA ASP A 4 12.50 -4.87 -7.64
C ASP A 4 13.88 -5.34 -8.13
N ALA A 5 13.91 -6.30 -9.05
CA ALA A 5 15.16 -6.78 -9.65
C ALA A 5 15.87 -5.67 -10.45
N LEU A 6 15.12 -4.86 -11.21
CA LEU A 6 15.67 -3.72 -11.95
C LEU A 6 16.28 -2.66 -11.00
N ASP A 7 15.62 -2.42 -9.86
CA ASP A 7 16.04 -1.43 -8.86
C ASP A 7 17.07 -1.97 -7.85
N GLY A 8 17.47 -3.24 -7.97
CA GLY A 8 18.40 -3.89 -7.05
C GLY A 8 17.87 -4.03 -5.63
N LEU A 9 16.56 -4.28 -5.48
CA LEU A 9 15.86 -4.42 -4.20
C LEU A 9 15.71 -5.88 -3.77
N GLY A 10 15.67 -6.11 -2.46
CA GLY A 10 15.39 -7.41 -1.84
C GLY A 10 16.64 -8.19 -1.39
N LYS A 11 16.41 -9.41 -0.88
CA LYS A 11 17.44 -10.40 -0.49
C LYS A 11 18.48 -9.88 0.53
N GLY A 12 18.10 -8.96 1.40
CA GLY A 12 18.99 -8.41 2.44
C GLY A 12 19.97 -7.33 1.96
N SER A 13 19.88 -6.91 0.69
CA SER A 13 20.71 -5.81 0.17
C SER A 13 20.15 -4.45 0.58
N LEU A 14 21.05 -3.50 0.89
CA LEU A 14 20.67 -2.12 1.15
C LEU A 14 20.76 -1.32 -0.15
N PRO A 15 19.64 -0.85 -0.71
CA PRO A 15 19.65 -0.13 -1.97
C PRO A 15 20.11 1.32 -1.82
N PRO A 16 20.57 1.96 -2.93
CA PRO A 16 20.78 3.40 -2.97
C PRO A 16 19.52 4.18 -2.60
N TYR A 17 19.69 5.38 -2.04
CA TYR A 17 18.56 6.19 -1.57
C TYR A 17 17.51 6.47 -2.67
N ALA A 18 17.97 6.65 -3.91
CA ALA A 18 17.15 6.98 -5.07
C ALA A 18 16.62 5.76 -5.84
N ALA A 19 16.86 4.52 -5.40
CA ALA A 19 16.42 3.31 -6.11
C ALA A 19 14.91 3.32 -6.40
N GLY A 20 14.47 3.04 -7.63
CA GLY A 20 13.06 3.08 -8.02
C GLY A 20 12.44 4.47 -8.19
N VAL A 21 13.18 5.57 -8.00
CA VAL A 21 12.72 6.92 -8.37
C VAL A 21 12.88 7.12 -9.88
N GLY A 22 11.86 7.67 -10.53
CA GLY A 22 11.75 7.75 -11.99
C GLY A 22 10.53 6.97 -12.50
N ASP A 23 10.31 6.94 -13.81
CA ASP A 23 9.20 6.18 -14.40
C ASP A 23 7.83 6.50 -13.78
N GLY A 24 7.58 7.78 -13.45
CA GLY A 24 6.34 8.25 -12.81
C GLY A 24 6.29 8.05 -11.29
N TRP A 25 7.35 7.51 -10.67
CA TRP A 25 7.49 7.37 -9.22
C TRP A 25 8.36 8.49 -8.61
N LYS A 26 7.82 9.17 -7.60
CA LYS A 26 8.53 10.19 -6.82
C LYS A 26 8.70 9.78 -5.36
N GLY A 27 9.78 10.24 -4.73
CA GLY A 27 10.00 10.03 -3.30
C GLY A 27 9.16 10.97 -2.44
N ILE A 28 8.41 10.41 -1.49
CA ILE A 28 7.63 11.13 -0.48
C ILE A 28 8.45 11.24 0.81
N GLY A 29 8.34 12.39 1.47
CA GLY A 29 9.05 12.72 2.70
C GLY A 29 8.26 13.68 3.59
N PRO A 30 8.91 14.34 4.57
CA PRO A 30 10.33 14.24 4.93
C PRO A 30 10.65 12.94 5.69
N ALA A 31 11.90 12.47 5.60
CA ALA A 31 12.33 11.17 6.11
C ALA A 31 12.01 10.94 7.60
N PHE A 32 12.09 11.97 8.45
CA PHE A 32 11.78 11.81 9.87
C PHE A 32 10.28 11.56 10.18
N LYS A 33 9.39 11.66 9.19
CA LYS A 33 7.96 11.34 9.29
C LYS A 33 7.54 10.16 8.41
N GLN A 34 8.09 10.11 7.21
CA GLN A 34 7.71 9.12 6.22
C GLN A 34 8.76 9.05 5.12
N ARG A 35 8.82 7.90 4.47
CA ARG A 35 9.55 7.70 3.24
C ARG A 35 8.91 6.57 2.46
N PHE A 36 8.48 6.85 1.24
CA PHE A 36 7.99 5.84 0.30
C PHE A 36 8.02 6.44 -1.10
N LEU A 37 7.71 5.63 -2.12
CA LEU A 37 7.47 6.15 -3.46
C LEU A 37 5.98 6.27 -3.71
N GLU A 38 5.55 7.38 -4.28
CA GLU A 38 4.20 7.60 -4.77
C GLU A 38 4.23 7.69 -6.30
N PHE A 39 3.27 7.06 -6.96
CA PHE A 39 3.10 7.17 -8.39
C PHE A 39 2.10 8.26 -8.74
N ASP A 40 2.55 9.27 -9.48
CA ASP A 40 1.66 10.29 -10.08
C ASP A 40 1.59 10.17 -11.60
N GLY A 41 2.50 9.41 -12.21
CA GLY A 41 2.60 9.28 -13.67
C GLY A 41 3.02 10.56 -14.38
N GLU A 42 3.49 11.57 -13.62
CA GLU A 42 3.86 12.86 -14.19
C GLU A 42 5.12 12.70 -15.07
N GLY A 43 5.06 13.25 -16.28
CA GLY A 43 6.16 13.16 -17.24
C GLY A 43 6.30 11.82 -17.97
N VAL A 44 5.31 10.93 -17.89
CA VAL A 44 5.30 9.68 -18.66
C VAL A 44 4.16 9.65 -19.67
N GLU A 45 4.51 9.52 -20.96
CA GLU A 45 3.53 9.21 -22.00
C GLU A 45 3.22 7.71 -21.97
N LEU A 46 2.24 7.35 -21.15
CA LEU A 46 1.64 6.02 -21.16
C LEU A 46 0.50 6.00 -22.17
N ASP A 47 0.62 5.17 -23.19
CA ASP A 47 -0.54 4.80 -24.00
C ASP A 47 -1.42 3.84 -23.19
N ASP A 48 -2.37 4.42 -22.44
CA ASP A 48 -3.34 3.70 -21.62
C ASP A 48 -4.05 2.58 -22.43
N GLN A 49 -4.26 2.80 -23.73
CA GLN A 49 -4.88 1.82 -24.62
C GLN A 49 -3.91 0.67 -24.95
N ALA A 50 -2.63 0.95 -25.19
CA ALA A 50 -1.62 -0.08 -25.41
C ALA A 50 -1.36 -0.92 -24.16
N VAL A 51 -1.30 -0.29 -22.98
CA VAL A 51 -1.15 -0.99 -21.69
C VAL A 51 -2.37 -1.86 -21.42
N ALA A 52 -3.58 -1.31 -21.56
CA ALA A 52 -4.81 -2.08 -21.39
C ALA A 52 -4.90 -3.25 -22.39
N SER A 53 -4.54 -3.01 -23.65
CA SER A 53 -4.48 -4.05 -24.67
C SER A 53 -3.45 -5.12 -24.34
N TRP A 54 -2.25 -4.75 -23.90
CA TRP A 54 -1.21 -5.70 -23.50
C TRP A 54 -1.67 -6.53 -22.30
N ILE A 55 -2.24 -5.92 -21.26
CA ILE A 55 -2.77 -6.64 -20.10
C ILE A 55 -3.85 -7.62 -20.55
N HIS A 56 -4.79 -7.19 -21.39
CA HIS A 56 -5.86 -8.05 -21.88
C HIS A 56 -5.33 -9.23 -22.70
N SER A 57 -4.39 -8.98 -23.62
CA SER A 57 -3.78 -10.01 -24.47
C SER A 57 -2.91 -11.00 -23.70
N ASN A 58 -2.42 -10.64 -22.53
CA ASN A 58 -1.50 -11.47 -21.74
C ASN A 58 -2.14 -12.02 -20.46
N ARG A 59 -3.45 -11.84 -20.26
CA ARG A 59 -4.15 -12.21 -19.03
C ARG A 59 -3.93 -13.67 -18.63
N GLU A 60 -4.13 -14.61 -19.55
CA GLU A 60 -3.96 -16.05 -19.28
C GLU A 60 -2.52 -16.39 -18.89
N ALA A 61 -1.53 -15.82 -19.59
CA ALA A 61 -0.11 -16.02 -19.27
C ALA A 61 0.27 -15.43 -17.90
N LEU A 62 -0.34 -14.31 -17.50
CA LEU A 62 -0.14 -13.72 -16.18
C LEU A 62 -0.77 -14.60 -15.07
N GLU A 63 -1.95 -15.17 -15.32
CA GLU A 63 -2.62 -16.09 -14.39
C GLU A 63 -1.86 -17.43 -14.23
N ASP A 64 -1.20 -17.91 -15.28
CA ASP A 64 -0.38 -19.13 -15.24
C ASP A 64 1.01 -18.89 -14.61
N ALA A 65 1.61 -17.72 -14.84
CA ALA A 65 2.89 -17.34 -14.23
C ALA A 65 2.80 -17.24 -12.70
N ASP A 66 1.62 -16.93 -12.16
CA ASP A 66 1.36 -16.89 -10.70
C ASP A 66 1.36 -18.30 -10.07
N LYS A 67 1.07 -19.33 -10.88
CA LYS A 67 1.04 -20.74 -10.45
C LYS A 67 2.35 -21.49 -10.69
N ALA A 68 3.32 -20.87 -11.36
CA ALA A 68 4.57 -21.53 -11.74
C ALA A 68 5.51 -21.66 -10.53
N PRO A 69 6.17 -22.82 -10.33
CA PRO A 69 7.10 -23.04 -9.23
C PRO A 69 8.34 -22.14 -9.33
N GLU A 70 8.90 -21.73 -8.19
CA GLU A 70 10.00 -20.76 -8.07
C GLU A 70 11.27 -21.11 -8.87
N ASP A 71 11.51 -22.40 -9.09
CA ASP A 71 12.70 -22.91 -9.79
C ASP A 71 12.61 -22.80 -11.31
N ALA A 72 11.42 -22.49 -11.84
CA ALA A 72 11.27 -22.15 -13.24
C ALA A 72 11.91 -20.78 -13.45
N ALA A 73 13.13 -20.76 -13.99
CA ALA A 73 13.77 -19.55 -14.48
C ALA A 73 12.74 -18.70 -15.22
N SER A 74 12.67 -17.40 -14.87
CA SER A 74 11.63 -16.44 -15.25
C SER A 74 11.54 -16.18 -16.77
N THR A 75 11.19 -17.17 -17.57
CA THR A 75 11.20 -17.11 -19.04
C THR A 75 9.82 -16.96 -19.67
N ASP A 76 8.73 -17.16 -18.93
CA ASP A 76 7.38 -17.21 -19.53
C ASP A 76 6.52 -15.96 -19.31
N SER A 77 6.93 -14.98 -18.50
CA SER A 77 6.14 -13.74 -18.47
C SER A 77 6.42 -12.93 -19.73
N PRO A 78 5.36 -12.45 -20.43
CA PRO A 78 5.49 -11.85 -21.74
C PRO A 78 6.44 -10.66 -21.73
N ASP A 79 7.13 -10.46 -22.85
CA ASP A 79 7.98 -9.30 -23.03
C ASP A 79 7.13 -8.03 -22.97
N LEU A 80 7.62 -7.06 -22.19
CA LEU A 80 7.02 -5.73 -22.18
C LEU A 80 7.38 -5.01 -23.47
N PRO A 81 6.51 -4.11 -23.98
CA PRO A 81 6.91 -3.17 -25.01
C PRO A 81 8.18 -2.44 -24.57
N SER A 82 9.13 -2.24 -25.48
CA SER A 82 10.44 -1.61 -25.16
C SER A 82 10.35 -0.22 -24.51
N THR A 83 9.20 0.44 -24.63
CA THR A 83 8.90 1.76 -24.03
C THR A 83 8.35 1.68 -22.60
N VAL A 84 8.03 0.48 -22.09
CA VAL A 84 7.38 0.27 -20.80
C VAL A 84 8.32 -0.47 -19.87
N SER A 85 8.83 0.23 -18.85
CA SER A 85 9.60 -0.40 -17.78
C SER A 85 8.68 -1.16 -16.80
N PRO A 86 9.18 -2.18 -16.09
CA PRO A 86 8.39 -2.86 -15.06
C PRO A 86 7.87 -1.92 -13.94
N PRO A 87 8.68 -0.99 -13.37
CA PRO A 87 8.17 -0.03 -12.39
C PRO A 87 7.05 0.86 -12.95
N LEU A 88 7.20 1.33 -14.19
CA LEU A 88 6.18 2.13 -14.86
C LEU A 88 4.86 1.37 -14.98
N LEU A 89 4.91 0.11 -15.43
CA LEU A 89 3.72 -0.73 -15.56
C LEU A 89 3.02 -0.94 -14.21
N CYS A 90 3.77 -1.22 -13.14
CA CYS A 90 3.20 -1.38 -11.80
C CYS A 90 2.44 -0.12 -11.36
N GLY A 91 3.03 1.05 -11.56
CA GLY A 91 2.40 2.33 -11.25
C GLY A 91 1.14 2.57 -12.07
N ALA A 92 1.22 2.36 -13.39
CA ALA A 92 0.11 2.50 -14.32
C ALA A 92 -1.08 1.58 -13.98
N LEU A 93 -0.81 0.33 -13.60
CA LEU A 93 -1.81 -0.64 -13.17
C LEU A 93 -2.55 -0.17 -11.91
N LEU A 94 -1.80 0.21 -10.87
CA LEU A 94 -2.39 0.71 -9.62
C LEU A 94 -3.19 1.99 -9.86
N GLN A 95 -2.69 2.90 -10.70
CA GLN A 95 -3.39 4.13 -11.04
C GLN A 95 -4.65 3.86 -11.88
N SER A 96 -4.62 2.85 -12.77
CA SER A 96 -5.80 2.41 -13.51
C SER A 96 -6.87 1.83 -12.59
N LEU A 97 -6.48 1.01 -11.60
CA LEU A 97 -7.39 0.53 -10.55
C LEU A 97 -7.96 1.70 -9.73
N GLN A 98 -7.12 2.67 -9.37
CA GLN A 98 -7.54 3.87 -8.65
C GLN A 98 -8.63 4.62 -9.41
N ARG A 99 -8.42 4.92 -10.70
CA ARG A 99 -9.33 5.72 -11.52
C ARG A 99 -10.57 4.93 -11.95
N SER A 100 -10.40 3.68 -12.38
CA SER A 100 -11.46 2.92 -13.07
C SER A 100 -12.29 2.06 -12.14
N LEU A 101 -11.72 1.58 -11.02
CA LEU A 101 -12.41 0.70 -10.07
C LEU A 101 -12.73 1.44 -8.77
N PHE A 102 -11.71 1.85 -8.00
CA PHE A 102 -11.90 2.45 -6.68
C PHE A 102 -12.61 3.82 -6.76
N SER A 103 -12.37 4.58 -7.84
CA SER A 103 -13.09 5.83 -8.09
C SER A 103 -14.44 5.66 -8.81
N SER A 104 -14.90 4.42 -9.06
CA SER A 104 -16.16 4.19 -9.76
C SER A 104 -17.39 4.32 -8.84
N PRO A 105 -18.57 4.68 -9.39
CA PRO A 105 -19.83 4.61 -8.65
C PRO A 105 -20.23 3.17 -8.27
N ALA A 106 -19.82 2.17 -9.06
CA ALA A 106 -20.13 0.77 -8.77
C ALA A 106 -19.40 0.28 -7.52
N PHE A 107 -18.12 0.64 -7.38
CA PHE A 107 -17.34 0.32 -6.19
C PHE A 107 -17.84 1.08 -4.95
N ALA A 108 -18.23 2.35 -5.10
CA ALA A 108 -18.85 3.10 -4.00
C ALA A 108 -20.15 2.42 -3.49
N ARG A 109 -20.99 1.90 -4.40
CA ARG A 109 -22.17 1.12 -4.01
C ARG A 109 -21.82 -0.21 -3.33
N LEU A 110 -20.72 -0.86 -3.76
CA LEU A 110 -20.23 -2.06 -3.09
C LEU A 110 -19.77 -1.75 -1.66
N LEU A 111 -18.99 -0.68 -1.46
CA LEU A 111 -18.57 -0.26 -0.12
C LEU A 111 -19.76 0.03 0.78
N HIS A 112 -20.74 0.79 0.28
CA HIS A 112 -21.99 1.02 1.01
C HIS A 112 -22.71 -0.30 1.33
N ALA A 113 -22.80 -1.24 0.40
CA ALA A 113 -23.46 -2.53 0.66
C ALA A 113 -22.72 -3.40 1.69
N LEU A 114 -21.39 -3.26 1.82
CA LEU A 114 -20.58 -4.02 2.77
C LEU A 114 -20.54 -3.38 4.16
N THR A 115 -20.67 -2.06 4.25
CA THR A 115 -20.42 -1.29 5.47
C THR A 115 -21.65 -0.59 6.02
N ASP A 116 -22.69 -0.43 5.21
CA ASP A 116 -23.86 0.43 5.47
C ASP A 116 -23.51 1.91 5.69
N ILE A 117 -22.33 2.34 5.25
CA ILE A 117 -21.83 3.72 5.42
C ILE A 117 -22.06 4.52 4.13
N PRO A 118 -22.80 5.64 4.17
CA PRO A 118 -22.84 6.60 3.07
C PRO A 118 -21.50 7.33 2.94
N LEU A 119 -20.97 7.42 1.72
CA LEU A 119 -19.64 8.01 1.44
C LEU A 119 -19.77 9.23 0.54
N VAL A 120 -19.18 10.36 0.94
CA VAL A 120 -19.33 11.66 0.26
C VAL A 120 -18.11 12.08 -0.55
N ALA A 121 -16.91 11.67 -0.12
CA ALA A 121 -15.67 12.00 -0.82
C ALA A 121 -14.66 10.86 -0.76
N ARG A 122 -13.59 11.00 -1.55
CA ARG A 122 -12.49 10.04 -1.59
C ARG A 122 -11.18 10.69 -2.00
N ARG A 123 -10.08 10.13 -1.52
CA ARG A 123 -8.71 10.44 -1.93
C ARG A 123 -7.86 9.18 -1.85
N GLY A 124 -6.70 9.18 -2.48
CA GLY A 124 -5.77 8.07 -2.37
C GLY A 124 -4.62 8.15 -3.34
N SER A 125 -3.70 7.23 -3.22
CA SER A 125 -2.54 7.14 -4.11
C SER A 125 -1.99 5.72 -4.21
N ALA A 126 -1.30 5.46 -5.33
CA ALA A 126 -0.52 4.26 -5.54
C ALA A 126 0.87 4.44 -4.91
N ARG A 127 1.26 3.52 -4.04
CA ARG A 127 2.49 3.62 -3.24
C ARG A 127 3.35 2.37 -3.39
N ARG A 128 4.66 2.56 -3.24
CA ARG A 128 5.65 1.50 -3.16
C ARG A 128 6.57 1.75 -1.98
N PHE A 129 6.71 0.74 -1.12
CA PHE A 129 7.59 0.70 0.02
C PHE A 129 8.73 -0.27 -0.26
N ARG A 130 9.91 0.28 -0.52
CA ARG A 130 11.13 -0.45 -0.88
C ARG A 130 11.79 -1.06 0.37
N PRO A 131 12.25 -2.32 0.29
CA PRO A 131 13.01 -2.97 1.36
C PRO A 131 14.24 -2.16 1.77
N GLY A 132 14.41 -1.96 3.07
CA GLY A 132 15.55 -1.25 3.65
C GLY A 132 15.44 0.27 3.61
N LEU A 133 14.38 0.85 3.06
CA LEU A 133 14.25 2.29 2.88
C LEU A 133 12.97 2.89 3.48
N ASP A 134 11.82 2.24 3.26
CA ASP A 134 10.54 2.95 3.27
C ASP A 134 9.62 2.53 4.44
N TYR A 135 8.87 3.51 4.94
CA TYR A 135 8.00 3.48 6.11
C TYR A 135 7.10 4.71 6.17
N THR A 136 6.07 4.68 7.01
CA THR A 136 5.49 5.88 7.62
C THR A 136 5.55 5.78 9.14
N VAL A 137 5.32 6.88 9.85
CA VAL A 137 5.39 6.93 11.31
C VAL A 137 4.09 7.47 11.87
N ALA A 138 3.58 6.86 12.95
CA ALA A 138 2.50 7.43 13.72
C ALA A 138 2.99 8.68 14.47
N HIS A 139 2.30 9.79 14.28
CA HIS A 139 2.58 11.04 14.98
C HIS A 139 1.29 11.87 15.02
N TYR A 140 1.16 12.81 15.97
CA TYR A 140 -0.08 13.59 16.11
C TYR A 140 -0.53 14.36 14.84
N GLY A 141 0.39 14.70 13.93
CA GLY A 141 0.02 15.26 12.62
C GLY A 141 -0.66 14.30 11.62
N VAL A 142 -0.80 13.00 11.94
CA VAL A 142 -1.60 12.02 11.17
C VAL A 142 -2.77 11.49 11.99
N LEU A 143 -3.13 12.18 13.08
CA LEU A 143 -4.30 11.83 13.87
C LEU A 143 -5.58 12.02 13.04
N THR A 144 -6.42 11.00 13.03
CA THR A 144 -7.75 11.06 12.42
C THR A 144 -8.58 12.10 13.18
N GLN A 145 -9.11 13.10 12.46
CA GLN A 145 -9.98 14.13 13.03
C GLN A 145 -11.44 13.72 12.85
N ASP A 146 -11.85 13.48 11.60
CA ASP A 146 -13.16 12.95 11.27
C ASP A 146 -13.08 11.48 10.87
N PRO A 147 -14.13 10.68 11.09
CA PRO A 147 -14.19 9.29 10.67
C PRO A 147 -13.80 9.10 9.20
N GLN A 148 -13.01 8.06 8.92
CA GLN A 148 -12.48 7.77 7.58
C GLN A 148 -12.56 6.27 7.31
N LEU A 149 -13.15 5.88 6.18
CA LEU A 149 -13.12 4.49 5.71
C LEU A 149 -11.90 4.29 4.82
N ASP A 150 -10.90 3.59 5.32
CA ASP A 150 -9.73 3.19 4.55
C ASP A 150 -10.06 1.96 3.71
N ALA A 151 -9.66 1.98 2.43
CA ALA A 151 -9.67 0.82 1.55
C ALA A 151 -8.29 0.64 0.92
N VAL A 152 -7.56 -0.39 1.35
CA VAL A 152 -6.16 -0.60 0.96
C VAL A 152 -6.06 -1.91 0.21
N LEU A 153 -5.75 -1.83 -1.09
CA LEU A 153 -5.38 -3.00 -1.88
C LEU A 153 -3.87 -3.20 -1.79
N CYS A 154 -3.44 -4.27 -1.15
CA CYS A 154 -2.05 -4.63 -0.98
C CYS A 154 -1.62 -5.69 -1.99
N VAL A 155 -0.41 -5.53 -2.52
CA VAL A 155 0.28 -6.48 -3.38
C VAL A 155 1.73 -6.61 -2.91
N VAL A 156 2.14 -7.81 -2.56
CA VAL A 156 3.53 -8.15 -2.19
C VAL A 156 3.97 -9.38 -2.97
N ASP A 157 5.25 -9.72 -2.87
CA ASP A 157 5.76 -11.00 -3.36
C ASP A 157 5.62 -12.04 -2.24
N ASP A 158 4.57 -12.86 -2.30
CA ASP A 158 4.26 -13.96 -1.38
C ASP A 158 3.97 -15.28 -2.13
N ALA A 159 4.42 -15.40 -3.37
CA ALA A 159 4.16 -16.57 -4.21
C ALA A 159 4.74 -17.87 -3.63
N GLY A 160 5.87 -17.78 -2.92
CA GLY A 160 6.51 -18.88 -2.22
C GLY A 160 6.10 -18.96 -0.74
N ALA A 161 6.11 -20.16 -0.18
CA ALA A 161 5.72 -20.39 1.22
C ALA A 161 6.64 -19.66 2.22
N ALA A 162 7.93 -19.52 1.89
CA ALA A 162 8.88 -18.81 2.74
C ALA A 162 8.63 -17.30 2.72
N GLU A 163 8.28 -16.75 1.56
CA GLU A 163 7.96 -15.35 1.32
C GLU A 163 6.65 -14.98 2.01
N ALA A 164 5.62 -15.82 1.86
CA ALA A 164 4.33 -15.66 2.55
C ALA A 164 4.52 -15.67 4.08
N GLU A 165 5.27 -16.62 4.62
CA GLU A 165 5.59 -16.69 6.05
C GLU A 165 6.39 -15.46 6.52
N ALA A 166 7.35 -14.99 5.72
CA ALA A 166 8.13 -13.80 6.04
C ALA A 166 7.24 -12.57 6.22
N TRP A 167 6.24 -12.36 5.35
CA TRP A 167 5.26 -11.28 5.50
C TRP A 167 4.29 -11.52 6.66
N ALA A 168 3.77 -12.74 6.80
CA ALA A 168 2.77 -13.10 7.81
C ALA A 168 3.29 -12.98 9.24
N SER A 169 4.57 -13.33 9.48
CA SER A 169 5.23 -13.23 10.78
C SER A 169 5.40 -11.80 11.29
N GLY A 170 5.30 -10.79 10.41
CA GLY A 170 5.52 -9.38 10.75
C GLY A 170 7.00 -9.00 10.96
N GLU A 171 7.94 -9.95 10.95
CA GLU A 171 9.38 -9.69 11.20
C GLU A 171 10.02 -8.78 10.15
N VAL A 172 9.54 -8.84 8.90
CA VAL A 172 10.03 -8.00 7.81
C VAL A 172 9.32 -6.65 7.73
N GLY A 173 8.39 -6.38 8.64
CA GLY A 173 7.60 -5.16 8.67
C GLY A 173 6.67 -5.02 7.47
N GLY A 174 6.46 -3.79 7.00
CA GLY A 174 5.52 -3.50 5.91
C GLY A 174 4.04 -3.65 6.26
N TYR A 175 3.69 -4.23 7.41
CA TYR A 175 2.31 -4.27 7.88
C TYR A 175 1.77 -2.87 8.12
N GLU A 176 0.48 -2.73 7.90
CA GLU A 176 -0.26 -1.53 8.22
C GLU A 176 -0.79 -1.64 9.64
N ALA A 177 -0.61 -0.60 10.44
CA ALA A 177 -1.02 -0.60 11.83
C ALA A 177 -1.89 0.61 12.14
N TYR A 178 -2.90 0.35 12.97
CA TYR A 178 -3.91 1.28 13.45
C TYR A 178 -3.87 1.26 14.97
N LEU A 179 -3.71 2.43 15.60
CA LEU A 179 -3.61 2.56 17.04
C LEU A 179 -4.29 3.84 17.50
N LEU A 180 -4.86 3.82 18.71
CA LEU A 180 -5.37 5.02 19.36
C LEU A 180 -4.19 5.87 19.85
N ALA A 181 -4.29 7.18 19.71
CA ALA A 181 -3.35 8.08 20.33
C ALA A 181 -3.59 8.10 21.85
N ASP A 182 -2.53 7.87 22.62
CA ASP A 182 -2.57 8.10 24.06
C ASP A 182 -2.58 9.61 24.33
N GLU A 183 -3.53 10.07 25.17
CA GLU A 183 -3.66 11.46 25.56
C GLU A 183 -2.57 11.90 26.54
N GLU A 184 -2.03 10.97 27.34
CA GLU A 184 -1.00 11.25 28.35
C GLU A 184 0.41 11.40 27.76
N GLU A 185 0.63 10.89 26.54
CA GLU A 185 1.96 10.89 25.89
C GLU A 185 2.19 12.04 24.89
N LYS A 186 1.32 13.07 24.89
CA LYS A 186 1.47 14.27 24.02
C LYS A 186 2.83 14.98 24.16
N GLU A 187 3.53 14.82 25.29
CA GLU A 187 4.84 15.43 25.57
C GLU A 187 6.05 14.53 25.26
N LYS A 188 5.87 13.21 25.08
CA LYS A 188 6.96 12.30 24.70
C LYS A 188 6.86 12.04 23.21
N GLY A 189 7.91 12.35 22.46
CA GLY A 189 7.90 12.14 21.00
C GLY A 189 7.40 10.75 20.62
N ALA A 190 6.40 10.69 19.74
CA ALA A 190 5.57 9.53 19.40
C ALA A 190 6.32 8.26 18.91
N ALA A 191 7.65 8.30 18.79
CA ALA A 191 8.46 7.12 18.51
C ALA A 191 8.53 6.13 19.69
N ASP A 192 8.27 6.58 20.93
CA ASP A 192 8.30 5.75 22.14
C ASP A 192 6.98 4.97 22.40
N VAL A 193 5.92 5.23 21.62
CA VAL A 193 4.59 4.58 21.74
C VAL A 193 4.62 3.13 21.24
N TYR A 194 5.56 2.77 20.35
CA TYR A 194 5.77 1.37 19.93
C TYR A 194 6.73 0.64 20.86
N ARG A 195 6.30 0.39 22.10
CA ARG A 195 6.75 -0.83 22.76
C ARG A 195 5.84 -1.94 22.29
N ALA A 196 6.43 -2.95 21.64
CA ALA A 196 5.80 -4.26 21.51
C ALA A 196 5.65 -4.85 22.92
N GLY A 197 4.67 -4.35 23.67
CA GLY A 197 4.12 -4.98 24.84
C GLY A 197 3.19 -6.11 24.38
N ASP A 198 3.06 -7.12 25.23
CA ASP A 198 2.34 -8.37 24.98
C ASP A 198 1.06 -8.16 24.14
N GLU A 199 0.87 -9.03 23.14
CA GLU A 199 -0.11 -8.93 22.04
C GLU A 199 -1.58 -8.72 22.50
N ASP A 200 -1.86 -8.90 23.78
CA ASP A 200 -3.21 -8.89 24.35
C ASP A 200 -3.64 -7.53 25.00
N GLU A 201 -2.74 -6.55 25.17
CA GLU A 201 -3.06 -5.31 25.94
C GLU A 201 -2.96 -3.97 25.15
N SER A 202 -2.46 -3.95 23.92
CA SER A 202 -2.11 -2.67 23.25
C SER A 202 -3.20 -1.99 22.41
N GLY A 203 -4.32 -2.66 22.11
CA GLY A 203 -5.39 -2.08 21.27
C GLY A 203 -4.98 -1.73 19.84
N VAL A 204 -3.83 -2.25 19.37
CA VAL A 204 -3.30 -2.01 18.02
C VAL A 204 -3.83 -3.07 17.05
N LEU A 205 -4.44 -2.63 15.95
CA LEU A 205 -4.77 -3.51 14.82
C LEU A 205 -3.62 -3.52 13.82
N ASN A 206 -3.02 -4.70 13.61
CA ASN A 206 -2.00 -4.94 12.59
C ASN A 206 -2.59 -5.74 11.42
N VAL A 207 -2.41 -5.23 10.20
CA VAL A 207 -2.78 -5.89 8.96
C VAL A 207 -1.51 -6.26 8.21
N SER A 208 -1.15 -7.55 8.26
CA SER A 208 0.02 -8.08 7.55
C SER A 208 -0.13 -7.92 6.03
N PRO A 209 0.96 -7.60 5.30
CA PRO A 209 0.91 -7.53 3.85
C PRO A 209 0.68 -8.90 3.25
N ALA A 210 -0.23 -8.99 2.28
CA ALA A 210 -0.44 -10.18 1.47
C ALA A 210 -0.81 -9.73 0.06
N CYS A 211 -0.54 -10.59 -0.93
CA CYS A 211 -0.85 -10.29 -2.32
C CYS A 211 -2.36 -10.28 -2.55
N ASN A 212 -2.82 -9.37 -3.41
CA ASN A 212 -4.22 -9.24 -3.83
C ASN A 212 -5.21 -9.18 -2.65
N THR A 213 -4.84 -8.50 -1.58
CA THR A 213 -5.65 -8.38 -0.36
C THR A 213 -6.23 -6.99 -0.26
N LEU A 214 -7.56 -6.88 -0.18
CA LEU A 214 -8.27 -5.63 0.09
C LEU A 214 -8.66 -5.56 1.56
N SER A 215 -8.13 -4.58 2.28
CA SER A 215 -8.46 -4.32 3.68
C SER A 215 -9.38 -3.10 3.77
N LEU A 216 -10.49 -3.24 4.50
CA LEU A 216 -11.42 -2.15 4.82
C LEU A 216 -11.35 -1.89 6.32
N VAL A 217 -11.02 -0.66 6.71
CA VAL A 217 -10.94 -0.25 8.12
C VAL A 217 -11.64 1.08 8.30
N LEU A 218 -12.66 1.12 9.15
CA LEU A 218 -13.23 2.39 9.62
C LEU A 218 -12.33 2.93 10.73
N ARG A 219 -11.73 4.10 10.49
CA ARG A 219 -10.95 4.84 11.48
C ARG A 219 -11.78 5.97 12.04
N ASP A 220 -12.11 5.90 13.31
CA ASP A 220 -12.69 6.99 14.08
C ASP A 220 -11.64 8.03 14.50
N GLU A 221 -12.12 9.14 15.08
CA GLU A 221 -11.29 10.18 15.67
C GLU A 221 -10.28 9.58 16.67
N GLY A 222 -9.07 10.13 16.71
CA GLY A 222 -8.05 9.71 17.66
C GLY A 222 -7.23 8.49 17.22
N LEU A 223 -7.64 7.77 16.17
CA LEU A 223 -6.81 6.73 15.56
C LEU A 223 -5.68 7.34 14.72
N MET A 224 -4.52 6.73 14.75
CA MET A 224 -3.41 6.95 13.83
C MET A 224 -3.22 5.71 12.96
N ARG A 225 -2.72 5.92 11.74
CA ARG A 225 -2.36 4.86 10.80
C ARG A 225 -0.95 5.05 10.30
N PHE A 226 -0.20 3.95 10.20
CA PHE A 226 1.12 3.95 9.58
C PHE A 226 1.47 2.59 8.97
N VAL A 227 2.48 2.58 8.10
CA VAL A 227 3.07 1.36 7.52
C VAL A 227 4.45 1.16 8.15
N LYS A 228 4.63 0.03 8.83
CA LYS A 228 5.90 -0.31 9.47
C LYS A 228 7.02 -0.38 8.44
N PHE A 229 8.21 0.06 8.82
CA PHE A 229 9.43 -0.07 8.01
C PHE A 229 9.59 -1.45 7.37
N VAL A 230 9.75 -1.47 6.04
CA VAL A 230 10.00 -2.69 5.28
C VAL A 230 11.48 -3.04 5.42
N SER A 231 11.79 -4.12 6.11
CA SER A 231 13.15 -4.61 6.32
C SER A 231 13.86 -4.90 5.00
N ALA A 232 15.18 -4.71 4.93
CA ALA A 232 15.98 -5.14 3.78
C ALA A 232 15.88 -6.65 3.52
N ARG A 233 15.50 -7.43 4.55
CA ARG A 233 15.26 -8.88 4.48
C ARG A 233 13.90 -9.24 3.86
N ALA A 234 13.02 -8.28 3.60
CA ALA A 234 11.74 -8.54 2.97
C ALA A 234 11.91 -9.20 1.58
N PRO A 235 11.01 -10.10 1.18
CA PRO A 235 11.03 -10.74 -0.15
C PRO A 235 11.10 -9.75 -1.33
N GLY A 236 10.41 -8.61 -1.20
CA GLY A 236 10.33 -7.57 -2.21
C GLY A 236 9.68 -6.31 -1.68
N SER A 237 9.39 -5.35 -2.56
CA SER A 237 8.66 -4.15 -2.15
C SER A 237 7.22 -4.49 -1.76
N ARG A 238 6.67 -3.72 -0.80
CA ARG A 238 5.23 -3.64 -0.61
C ARG A 238 4.66 -2.62 -1.59
N TRP A 239 3.67 -3.01 -2.36
CA TRP A 239 2.93 -2.15 -3.26
C TRP A 239 1.51 -2.04 -2.74
N ASP A 240 0.96 -0.83 -2.71
CA ASP A 240 -0.45 -0.70 -2.39
C ASP A 240 -1.13 0.43 -3.15
N LEU A 241 -2.45 0.28 -3.31
CA LEU A 241 -3.35 1.38 -3.60
C LEU A 241 -4.07 1.72 -2.31
N SER A 242 -3.70 2.86 -1.71
CA SER A 242 -4.26 3.32 -0.46
C SER A 242 -5.36 4.36 -0.72
N MET A 243 -6.62 3.96 -0.60
CA MET A 243 -7.78 4.85 -0.69
C MET A 243 -8.33 5.18 0.68
N VAL A 244 -8.86 6.38 0.82
CA VAL A 244 -9.58 6.88 1.98
C VAL A 244 -10.90 7.45 1.47
N TYR A 245 -12.01 7.02 2.06
CA TYR A 245 -13.35 7.54 1.79
C TYR A 245 -13.85 8.28 3.02
N GLU A 246 -14.52 9.40 2.80
CA GLU A 246 -15.11 10.22 3.85
C GLU A 246 -16.58 9.80 4.00
N PRO A 247 -17.00 9.28 5.17
CA PRO A 247 -18.39 9.07 5.51
C PRO A 247 -19.19 10.38 5.47
N GLU A 248 -20.49 10.28 5.21
CA GLU A 248 -21.41 11.39 5.46
C GLU A 248 -21.46 11.67 6.98
N PRO A 249 -21.40 12.93 7.43
CA PRO A 249 -21.55 13.24 8.85
C PRO A 249 -22.96 12.86 9.32
N ASP A 250 -23.07 12.27 10.50
CA ASP A 250 -24.37 11.94 11.11
C ASP A 250 -25.15 13.22 11.41
N SER A 251 -26.31 13.39 10.79
CA SER A 251 -27.19 14.56 10.96
C SER A 251 -27.70 14.78 12.39
N ASP A 252 -27.57 13.76 13.24
CA ASP A 252 -28.08 13.76 14.63
C ASP A 252 -27.05 14.31 15.62
N SER A 253 -25.82 14.62 15.17
CA SER A 253 -24.77 15.19 16.02
C SER A 253 -24.88 16.71 16.23
N ASP A 254 -25.77 17.39 15.49
CA ASP A 254 -26.01 18.83 15.57
C ASP A 254 -27.10 19.23 16.61
N GLU A 255 -27.72 18.27 17.33
CA GLU A 255 -28.78 18.57 18.33
C GLU A 255 -28.27 18.78 19.78
N GLU A 256 -26.97 18.63 20.05
CA GLU A 256 -26.37 18.85 21.38
C GLU A 256 -25.34 19.99 21.35
N ALA A 257 -25.78 21.23 21.08
CA ALA A 257 -24.97 22.45 21.25
C ALA A 257 -25.77 23.62 21.86
#